data_AF-A0A3B9WVH5-F1
#
_entry.id   AF-A0A3B9WVH5-F1
#
_cell.length_a   1.000
_cell.length_b   1.000
_cell.length_c   1.000
_cell.angle_alpha   90.00
_cell.angle_beta   90.00
_cell.angle_gamma   90.00
#
_symmetry.space_group_name_H-M   'P 1'
#
loop_
_entity.id
_entity.type
_entity.pdbx_description
1 polymer ?
#
loop_
_entity_poly.entity_id
_entity_poly.type
_entity_poly.pdbx_seq_one_letter_code
_entity_poly.pdbx_strand_id
1 'polypeptide(L)'
;MLENFDAVYDDRSVMLKRLKKKRYEENMNRFREVHGHFFREMMTVMEEAEDKAAASREISGIILDEGIKKVKRFGRVPGYEEVNLTFFMIYYIFPAILLEESRYNTMVADALQAGFNERFKNSNIRYADYQTIHDGFNEKILGIF
;
A
#
# COMPACT_ATOMS: atom_id res chain seq x y z
N MET A 1 -0.07 6.34 17.28
CA MET A 1 -0.58 5.39 16.27
C MET A 1 0.28 5.56 15.03
N LEU A 2 0.98 4.51 14.60
CA LEU A 2 1.83 4.46 13.40
C LEU A 2 2.79 5.66 13.25
N GLU A 3 3.52 5.98 14.31
CA GLU A 3 4.46 7.10 14.30
C GLU A 3 5.59 6.86 13.29
N ASN A 4 5.91 7.86 12.47
CA ASN A 4 6.92 7.78 11.40
C ASN A 4 6.57 6.78 10.27
N PHE A 5 5.30 6.44 10.09
CA PHE A 5 4.85 5.61 8.96
C PHE A 5 5.26 6.17 7.60
N ASP A 6 5.43 7.49 7.50
CA ASP A 6 5.84 8.16 6.27
C ASP A 6 7.15 7.62 5.67
N ALA A 7 8.01 7.00 6.49
CA ALA A 7 9.24 6.33 6.07
C ALA A 7 9.00 5.19 5.06
N VAL A 8 7.82 4.54 5.06
CA VAL A 8 7.52 3.46 4.08
C VAL A 8 7.52 3.97 2.64
N TYR A 9 7.39 5.28 2.44
CA TYR A 9 7.29 5.91 1.13
C TYR A 9 8.62 6.43 0.58
N ASP A 10 9.71 6.41 1.36
CA ASP A 10 10.97 7.07 1.00
C ASP A 10 11.65 6.41 -0.20
N ASP A 11 11.64 5.07 -0.27
CA ASP A 11 12.30 4.31 -1.33
C ASP A 11 11.41 4.00 -2.55
N ARG A 12 10.17 4.54 -2.61
CA ARG A 12 9.18 4.33 -3.70
C ARG A 12 9.80 4.39 -5.09
N SER A 13 10.51 5.47 -5.39
CA SER A 13 11.07 5.71 -6.73
C SER A 13 12.15 4.69 -7.12
N VAL A 14 12.85 4.13 -6.14
CA VAL A 14 13.89 3.10 -6.37
C VAL A 14 13.25 1.72 -6.52
N MET A 15 12.22 1.44 -5.73
CA MET A 15 11.52 0.16 -5.70
C MET A 15 10.62 -0.07 -6.92
N LEU A 16 10.08 1.00 -7.50
CA LEU A 16 9.30 0.93 -8.75
C LEU A 16 10.18 0.86 -10.01
N LYS A 17 11.48 1.17 -9.92
CA LYS A 17 12.38 1.11 -11.07
C LYS A 17 12.66 -0.33 -11.48
N ARG A 18 12.36 -0.65 -12.74
CA ARG A 18 12.65 -1.95 -13.38
C ARG A 18 12.05 -3.13 -12.60
N LEU A 19 10.75 -3.02 -12.25
CA LEU A 19 9.97 -4.11 -11.66
C LEU A 19 10.03 -5.35 -12.59
N LYS A 20 10.78 -6.36 -12.12
CA LYS A 20 10.86 -7.70 -12.71
C LYS A 20 10.67 -8.69 -11.57
N LYS A 21 10.13 -9.88 -11.84
CA LYS A 21 9.79 -10.88 -10.82
C LYS A 21 10.81 -11.02 -9.69
N LYS A 22 12.05 -11.38 -10.02
CA LYS A 22 13.15 -11.53 -9.05
C LYS A 22 13.40 -10.27 -8.22
N ARG A 23 13.41 -9.10 -8.86
CA ARG A 23 13.65 -7.83 -8.16
C ARG A 23 12.45 -7.42 -7.29
N TYR A 24 11.24 -7.74 -7.72
CA TYR A 24 10.04 -7.50 -6.93
C TYR A 24 10.06 -8.34 -5.64
N GLU A 25 10.41 -9.62 -5.74
CA GLU A 25 10.61 -10.50 -4.58
C GLU A 25 11.68 -9.95 -3.62
N GLU A 26 12.87 -9.63 -4.12
CA GLU A 26 13.96 -9.03 -3.32
C GLU A 26 13.52 -7.72 -2.64
N ASN A 27 12.85 -6.84 -3.39
CA ASN A 27 12.36 -5.57 -2.87
C ASN A 27 11.26 -5.76 -1.83
N MET A 28 10.30 -6.68 -2.04
CA MET A 28 9.22 -6.95 -1.08
C MET A 28 9.77 -7.51 0.23
N ASN A 29 10.73 -8.45 0.15
CA ASN A 29 11.38 -9.00 1.33
C ASN A 29 12.09 -7.90 2.13
N ARG A 30 12.89 -7.06 1.47
CA ARG A 30 13.55 -5.92 2.12
C ARG A 30 12.54 -4.91 2.67
N PHE A 31 11.47 -4.64 1.94
CA PHE A 31 10.42 -3.72 2.36
C PHE A 31 9.77 -4.18 3.67
N ARG A 32 9.44 -5.47 3.77
CA ARG A 32 8.87 -6.06 5.00
C ARG A 32 9.89 -6.19 6.13
N GLU A 33 11.16 -6.43 5.82
CA GLU A 33 12.22 -6.44 6.82
C GLU A 33 12.35 -5.06 7.50
N VAL A 34 12.34 -3.99 6.71
CA VAL A 34 12.51 -2.61 7.22
C VAL A 34 11.21 -2.07 7.83
N HIS A 35 10.08 -2.26 7.15
CA HIS A 35 8.81 -1.59 7.47
C HIS A 35 7.72 -2.51 8.03
N GLY A 36 7.95 -3.82 8.10
CA GLY A 36 6.96 -4.81 8.53
C GLY A 36 6.35 -4.53 9.91
N HIS A 37 7.09 -3.85 10.79
CA HIS A 37 6.60 -3.50 12.12
C HIS A 37 5.36 -2.59 12.07
N PHE A 38 5.27 -1.68 11.10
CA PHE A 38 4.10 -0.84 10.93
C PHE A 38 2.84 -1.64 10.58
N PHE A 39 2.98 -2.62 9.68
CA PHE A 39 1.86 -3.47 9.27
C PHE A 39 1.38 -4.37 10.42
N ARG A 40 2.31 -4.87 11.25
CA ARG A 40 1.96 -5.58 12.49
C ARG A 40 1.27 -4.69 13.52
N GLU A 41 1.74 -3.46 13.69
CA GLU A 41 1.11 -2.48 14.57
C GLU A 41 -0.33 -2.17 14.12
N MET A 42 -0.57 -2.02 12.81
CA MET A 42 -1.93 -1.88 12.25
C MET A 42 -2.83 -3.05 12.67
N MET A 43 -2.33 -4.28 12.59
CA MET A 43 -3.12 -5.46 12.99
C MET A 43 -3.38 -5.48 14.50
N THR A 44 -2.41 -5.04 15.31
CA THR A 44 -2.58 -4.90 16.77
C THR A 44 -3.66 -3.87 17.10
N VAL A 45 -3.62 -2.69 16.45
CA VAL A 45 -4.67 -1.67 16.58
C VAL A 45 -6.03 -2.23 16.19
N MET A 46 -6.09 -2.98 15.08
CA MET A 46 -7.32 -3.64 14.66
C MET A 46 -7.80 -4.69 15.66
N GLU A 47 -6.92 -5.40 16.35
CA GLU A 47 -7.29 -6.40 17.36
C GLU A 47 -7.84 -5.76 18.64
N GLU A 48 -7.25 -4.65 19.07
CA GLU A 48 -7.60 -3.95 20.31
C GLU A 48 -8.83 -3.03 20.17
N ALA A 49 -9.09 -2.48 18.99
CA ALA A 49 -10.16 -1.49 18.78
C ALA A 49 -11.57 -2.05 19.05
N GLU A 50 -12.42 -1.37 19.80
CA GLU A 50 -13.83 -1.80 19.95
C GLU A 50 -14.60 -1.70 18.62
N ASP A 51 -14.39 -0.62 17.86
CA ASP A 51 -14.96 -0.40 16.54
C ASP A 51 -13.92 -0.67 15.43
N LYS A 52 -13.99 -1.87 14.85
CA LYS A 52 -13.09 -2.29 13.76
C LYS A 52 -13.28 -1.46 12.48
N ALA A 53 -14.48 -0.96 12.23
CA ALA A 53 -14.78 -0.16 11.05
C ALA A 53 -14.21 1.26 11.18
N ALA A 54 -14.27 1.85 12.38
CA ALA A 54 -13.59 3.11 12.66
C ALA A 54 -12.06 2.96 12.57
N ALA A 55 -11.49 1.93 13.22
CA ALA A 55 -10.04 1.71 13.22
C ALA A 55 -9.46 1.46 11.82
N SER A 56 -10.11 0.63 11.00
CA SER A 56 -9.66 0.40 9.62
C SER A 56 -9.69 1.66 8.74
N ARG A 57 -10.69 2.53 8.93
CA ARG A 57 -10.74 3.84 8.25
C ARG A 57 -9.66 4.80 8.74
N GLU A 58 -9.36 4.80 10.03
CA GLU A 58 -8.26 5.62 10.58
C GLU A 58 -6.91 5.18 10.04
N ILE A 59 -6.62 3.87 10.07
CA ILE A 59 -5.41 3.29 9.47
C ILE A 59 -5.32 3.65 7.98
N SER A 60 -6.40 3.45 7.22
CA SER A 60 -6.49 3.85 5.81
C SER A 60 -6.18 5.34 5.63
N GLY A 61 -6.75 6.21 6.47
CA GLY A 61 -6.48 7.64 6.47
C GLY A 61 -5.00 7.96 6.66
N ILE A 62 -4.35 7.38 7.68
CA ILE A 62 -2.92 7.60 7.97
C ILE A 62 -2.06 7.20 6.76
N ILE A 63 -2.30 6.01 6.19
CA ILE A 63 -1.55 5.51 5.04
C ILE A 63 -1.66 6.50 3.87
N LEU A 64 -2.90 6.90 3.53
CA LEU A 64 -3.16 7.76 2.38
C LEU A 64 -2.63 9.18 2.59
N ASP A 65 -2.81 9.74 3.78
CA ASP A 65 -2.44 11.12 4.07
C ASP A 65 -0.91 11.29 4.09
N GLU A 66 -0.16 10.34 4.67
CA GLU A 66 1.31 10.36 4.63
C GLU A 66 1.84 10.12 3.20
N GLY A 67 1.23 9.19 2.45
CA GLY A 67 1.56 8.96 1.04
C GLY A 67 1.36 10.21 0.19
N ILE A 68 0.21 10.88 0.33
CA ILE A 68 -0.12 12.14 -0.37
C ILE A 68 0.87 13.24 0.02
N LYS A 69 1.13 13.42 1.31
CA LYS A 69 2.05 14.45 1.83
C LYS A 69 3.46 14.29 1.24
N LYS A 70 3.95 13.06 1.07
CA LYS A 70 5.26 12.78 0.44
C LYS A 70 5.34 13.16 -1.04
N VAL A 71 4.22 13.12 -1.77
CA VAL A 71 4.21 13.43 -3.21
C VAL A 71 3.70 14.82 -3.57
N LYS A 72 3.02 15.49 -2.63
CA LYS A 72 2.39 16.79 -2.85
C LYS A 72 3.46 17.85 -3.14
N ARG A 73 3.25 18.63 -4.20
CA ARG A 73 4.07 19.78 -4.57
C ARG A 73 3.16 20.97 -4.86
N PHE A 74 3.47 22.12 -4.26
CA PHE A 74 2.68 23.35 -4.44
C PHE A 74 1.17 23.16 -4.22
N GLY A 75 0.79 22.45 -3.15
CA GLY A 75 -0.61 22.27 -2.78
C GLY A 75 -1.37 21.17 -3.54
N ARG A 76 -0.77 20.49 -4.51
CA ARG A 76 -1.42 19.41 -5.29
C ARG A 76 -0.51 18.21 -5.52
N VAL A 77 -1.08 17.05 -5.84
CA VAL A 77 -0.31 15.88 -6.29
C VAL A 77 -0.11 15.98 -7.80
N PRO A 78 1.14 15.99 -8.31
CA PRO A 78 1.38 15.91 -9.75
C PRO A 78 0.87 14.57 -10.32
N GLY A 79 0.27 14.57 -11.51
CA GLY A 79 -0.34 13.34 -12.07
C GLY A 79 0.62 12.15 -12.21
N TYR A 80 1.91 12.38 -12.51
CA TYR A 80 2.90 11.29 -12.55
C TYR A 80 3.20 10.72 -11.16
N GLU A 81 3.14 11.53 -10.10
CA GLU A 81 3.30 11.05 -8.73
C GLU A 81 2.05 10.32 -8.25
N GLU A 82 0.86 10.73 -8.68
CA GLU A 82 -0.38 9.97 -8.44
C GLU A 82 -0.25 8.56 -9.03
N VAL A 83 0.18 8.44 -10.28
CA VAL A 83 0.45 7.14 -10.92
C VAL A 83 1.52 6.34 -10.16
N ASN A 84 2.63 6.98 -9.77
CA ASN A 84 3.67 6.29 -8.98
C ASN A 84 3.16 5.84 -7.61
N LEU A 85 2.35 6.65 -6.94
CA LEU A 85 1.73 6.30 -5.67
C LEU A 85 0.78 5.13 -5.86
N THR A 86 -0.12 5.18 -6.84
CA THR A 86 -1.01 4.06 -7.20
C THR A 86 -0.23 2.76 -7.41
N PHE A 87 0.85 2.79 -8.20
CA PHE A 87 1.69 1.59 -8.38
C PHE A 87 2.34 1.15 -7.08
N PHE A 88 2.85 2.07 -6.27
CA PHE A 88 3.44 1.71 -4.98
C PHE A 88 2.41 1.07 -4.04
N MET A 89 1.16 1.54 -4.05
CA MET A 89 0.07 0.93 -3.30
C MET A 89 -0.17 -0.51 -3.77
N ILE A 90 -0.34 -0.71 -5.09
CA ILE A 90 -0.63 -2.03 -5.70
C ILE A 90 0.51 -3.02 -5.43
N TYR A 91 1.76 -2.62 -5.67
CA TYR A 91 2.89 -3.55 -5.58
C TYR A 91 3.40 -3.76 -4.16
N TYR A 92 3.30 -2.77 -3.26
CA TYR A 92 3.98 -2.86 -1.96
C TYR A 92 3.05 -2.73 -0.76
N ILE A 93 2.21 -1.70 -0.70
CA ILE A 93 1.40 -1.46 0.50
C ILE A 93 0.29 -2.52 0.66
N PHE A 94 -0.54 -2.74 -0.36
CA PHE A 94 -1.61 -3.75 -0.28
C PHE A 94 -1.07 -5.16 -0.04
N PRO A 95 -0.06 -5.64 -0.78
CA PRO A 95 0.48 -6.97 -0.53
C PRO A 95 1.12 -7.10 0.85
N ALA A 96 1.79 -6.05 1.36
CA ALA A 96 2.35 -6.08 2.71
C ALA A 96 1.27 -6.21 3.79
N ILE A 97 0.14 -5.49 3.65
CA ILE A 97 -1.02 -5.64 4.55
C ILE A 97 -1.56 -7.07 4.49
N LEU A 98 -1.76 -7.61 3.29
CA LEU A 98 -2.34 -8.95 3.07
C LEU A 98 -1.41 -10.09 3.47
N LEU A 99 -0.10 -9.85 3.58
CA LEU A 99 0.88 -10.81 4.08
C LEU A 99 0.92 -10.90 5.60
N GLU A 100 0.25 -10.01 6.33
CA GLU A 100 0.16 -10.11 7.79
C GLU A 100 -0.82 -11.22 8.19
N GLU A 101 -0.40 -12.05 9.16
CA GLU A 101 -1.19 -13.17 9.68
C GLU A 101 -2.28 -12.68 10.66
N SER A 102 -3.25 -11.93 10.14
CA SER A 102 -4.38 -11.42 10.91
C SER A 102 -5.68 -11.56 10.15
N ARG A 103 -6.76 -11.89 10.86
CA ARG A 103 -8.13 -11.95 10.28
C ARG A 103 -8.66 -10.58 9.83
N TYR A 104 -7.95 -9.50 10.15
CA TYR A 104 -8.35 -8.12 9.85
C TYR A 104 -7.62 -7.53 8.63
N ASN A 105 -6.66 -8.24 8.05
CA ASN A 105 -5.85 -7.73 6.93
C ASN A 105 -6.71 -7.30 5.72
N THR A 106 -7.71 -8.11 5.33
CA THR A 106 -8.64 -7.79 4.24
C THR A 106 -9.49 -6.56 4.57
N MET A 107 -9.93 -6.41 5.82
CA MET A 107 -10.73 -5.23 6.22
C MET A 107 -9.91 -3.94 6.13
N VAL A 108 -8.62 -3.97 6.49
CA VAL A 108 -7.73 -2.83 6.32
C VAL A 108 -7.47 -2.55 4.83
N ALA A 109 -7.27 -3.59 4.02
CA ALA A 109 -7.11 -3.45 2.58
C ALA A 109 -8.38 -2.86 1.91
N ASP A 110 -9.57 -3.32 2.27
CA ASP A 110 -10.84 -2.79 1.75
C ASP A 110 -11.04 -1.32 2.12
N ALA A 111 -10.77 -0.96 3.39
CA ALA A 111 -10.84 0.42 3.84
C ALA A 111 -9.82 1.32 3.13
N LEU A 112 -8.63 0.79 2.83
CA LEU A 112 -7.59 1.49 2.09
C LEU A 112 -7.97 1.70 0.62
N GLN A 113 -8.54 0.68 -0.02
CA GLN A 113 -9.06 0.78 -1.39
C GLN A 113 -10.18 1.82 -1.49
N ALA A 114 -11.16 1.76 -0.59
CA ALA A 114 -12.26 2.72 -0.53
C ALA A 114 -11.73 4.14 -0.31
N GLY A 115 -10.88 4.34 0.70
CA GLY A 115 -10.30 5.65 1.00
C GLY A 115 -9.45 6.22 -0.13
N PHE A 116 -8.76 5.38 -0.91
CA PHE A 116 -7.99 5.81 -2.07
C PHE A 116 -8.92 6.29 -3.18
N ASN A 117 -9.96 5.51 -3.53
CA ASN A 117 -10.92 5.85 -4.58
C ASN A 117 -11.75 7.10 -4.25
N GLU A 118 -11.99 7.39 -2.96
CA GLU A 118 -12.62 8.63 -2.52
C GLU A 118 -11.72 9.86 -2.73
N ARG A 119 -10.41 9.73 -2.46
CA ARG A 119 -9.43 10.82 -2.58
C ARG A 119 -9.03 11.10 -4.03
N PHE A 120 -8.90 10.06 -4.85
CA PHE A 120 -8.47 10.14 -6.24
C PHE A 120 -9.63 9.82 -7.18
N LYS A 121 -10.45 10.83 -7.50
CA LYS A 121 -11.72 10.70 -8.26
C LYS A 121 -11.62 10.02 -9.64
N ASN A 122 -10.42 9.98 -10.23
CA ASN A 122 -10.16 9.33 -11.52
C ASN A 122 -9.51 7.94 -11.37
N SER A 123 -9.30 7.48 -10.14
CA SER A 123 -8.72 6.18 -9.83
C SER A 123 -9.81 5.20 -9.42
N ASN A 124 -9.77 4.00 -10.00
CA ASN A 124 -10.51 2.84 -9.52
C ASN A 124 -9.48 1.77 -9.15
N ILE A 125 -8.68 2.06 -8.12
CA ILE A 125 -7.63 1.15 -7.69
C ILE A 125 -8.27 -0.16 -7.25
N ARG A 126 -7.70 -1.26 -7.72
CA ARG A 126 -7.94 -2.61 -7.22
C ARG A 126 -6.64 -3.12 -6.64
N TYR A 127 -6.74 -4.03 -5.69
CA TYR A 127 -5.59 -4.65 -5.08
C TYR A 127 -5.61 -6.16 -5.29
N ALA A 128 -4.43 -6.76 -5.18
CA ALA A 128 -4.23 -8.20 -5.20
C ALA A 128 -3.20 -8.56 -4.13
N ASP A 129 -3.20 -9.81 -3.69
CA ASP A 129 -2.17 -10.31 -2.77
C ASP A 129 -0.80 -10.43 -3.47
N TYR A 130 0.22 -10.66 -2.65
CA TYR A 130 1.60 -10.81 -3.10
C TYR A 130 1.75 -11.92 -4.15
N GLN A 131 1.13 -13.08 -3.92
CA GLN A 131 1.31 -14.26 -4.77
C GLN A 131 0.74 -14.02 -6.17
N THR A 132 -0.47 -13.44 -6.24
CA THR A 132 -1.15 -13.06 -7.48
C THR A 132 -0.29 -12.12 -8.31
N ILE A 133 0.29 -11.09 -7.69
CA ILE A 133 1.18 -10.13 -8.36
C ILE A 133 2.48 -10.82 -8.81
N HIS A 134 3.09 -11.60 -7.91
CA HIS A 134 4.35 -12.28 -8.14
C HIS A 134 4.27 -13.28 -9.31
N ASP A 135 3.19 -14.04 -9.39
CA ASP A 135 2.95 -15.00 -10.48
C ASP A 135 2.60 -14.30 -11.79
N GLY A 136 1.86 -13.19 -11.69
CA GLY A 136 1.58 -12.32 -12.82
C GLY A 136 2.83 -11.84 -13.57
N PHE A 137 4.00 -11.66 -12.94
CA PHE A 137 5.21 -11.24 -13.67
C PHE A 137 5.71 -12.24 -14.75
N ASN A 138 5.40 -13.53 -14.64
CA ASN A 138 5.82 -14.55 -15.60
C ASN A 138 4.80 -14.76 -16.72
N GLU A 139 3.53 -14.49 -16.43
CA GLU A 139 2.51 -14.34 -17.44
C GLU A 139 2.78 -12.98 -18.11
N LYS A 140 2.65 -12.88 -19.43
CA LYS A 140 2.73 -11.57 -20.06
C LYS A 140 1.61 -10.71 -19.48
N ILE A 141 1.88 -9.84 -18.49
CA ILE A 141 0.97 -8.74 -18.13
C ILE A 141 1.02 -7.75 -19.29
N LEU A 142 0.35 -8.14 -20.37
CA LEU A 142 -0.11 -7.31 -21.47
C LEU A 142 -1.62 -7.22 -21.30
N GLY A 143 -2.07 -6.19 -20.59
CA GLY A 143 -3.49 -5.93 -20.29
C GLY A 143 -3.61 -5.55 -18.82
N ILE A 144 -3.30 -4.30 -18.44
CA ILE A 144 -4.31 -3.24 -18.36
C ILE A 144 -5.59 -3.76 -17.69
N PHE A 145 -5.78 -3.38 -16.41
CA PHE A 145 -7.08 -3.25 -15.77
C PHE A 145 -7.18 -1.85 -15.18
#